data_AF-A0A1F3USW6-F1
#
_entry.id   AF-A0A1F3USW6-F1
#
_cell.length_a   1.000
_cell.length_b   1.000
_cell.length_c   1.000
_cell.angle_alpha   90.00
_cell.angle_beta   90.00
_cell.angle_gamma   90.00
#
_symmetry.space_group_name_H-M   'P 1'
#
loop_
_entity.id
_entity.type
_entity.pdbx_description
1 polymer ?
#
loop_
_entity_poly.entity_id
_entity_poly.type
_entity_poly.pdbx_seq_one_letter_code
_entity_poly.pdbx_strand_id
1 'polypeptide(L)'
;MIVMINKFEYDDSSTGQTHLCQSHGVFKGSGSSTTTAMATTVGLPLAIGCRLLLQGRISERGVVIPTIPSLYEPILDELASLGITFDEHTSVTRGPF
;
A
#
# COMPACT_ATOMS: atom_id res chain seq x y z
N MET A 1 3.15 -15.90 6.70
CA MET A 1 3.69 -15.10 5.57
C MET A 1 2.49 -14.53 4.83
N ILE A 2 2.57 -13.29 4.36
CA ILE A 2 1.58 -12.66 3.49
C ILE A 2 2.32 -12.16 2.24
N VAL A 3 1.69 -12.36 1.09
CA VAL A 3 2.16 -11.83 -0.20
C VAL A 3 1.01 -11.07 -0.81
N MET A 4 1.28 -9.84 -1.27
CA MET A 4 0.31 -9.00 -1.97
C MET A 4 0.93 -8.54 -3.28
N ILE A 5 0.18 -8.61 -4.36
CA ILE A 5 0.61 -8.21 -5.70
C ILE A 5 -0.50 -7.40 -6.33
N ASN A 6 -0.17 -6.18 -6.73
CA ASN A 6 -0.98 -5.34 -7.60
C ASN A 6 -0.33 -5.32 -8.99
N LYS A 7 -1.13 -5.57 -10.02
CA LYS A 7 -0.71 -5.57 -11.42
C LYS A 7 -1.62 -4.63 -12.20
N PHE A 8 -1.03 -3.59 -12.80
CA PHE A 8 -1.74 -2.60 -13.58
C PHE A 8 -1.16 -2.59 -14.99
N GLU A 9 -2.02 -2.78 -15.98
CA GLU A 9 -1.68 -2.58 -17.39
C GLU A 9 -2.45 -1.36 -17.88
N TYR A 10 -1.76 -0.41 -18.48
CA TYR A 10 -2.37 0.83 -18.95
C TYR A 10 -1.71 1.33 -20.23
N ASP A 11 -2.51 1.96 -21.08
CA ASP A 11 -2.02 2.60 -22.30
C ASP A 11 -1.71 4.07 -22.03
N ASP A 12 -0.47 4.47 -22.28
CA ASP A 12 -0.08 5.87 -22.20
C ASP A 12 -0.45 6.58 -23.51
N SER A 13 -1.50 7.40 -23.45
CA SER A 13 -1.99 8.16 -24.60
C SER A 13 -0.98 9.17 -25.16
N SER A 14 0.04 9.56 -24.37
CA SER A 14 1.06 10.51 -24.81
C SER A 14 2.19 9.85 -25.61
N THR A 15 2.53 8.60 -25.29
CA THR A 15 3.60 7.85 -25.94
C THR A 15 3.11 6.76 -26.90
N GLY A 16 1.83 6.39 -26.82
CA GLY A 16 1.21 5.30 -27.58
C GLY A 16 1.69 3.91 -27.14
N GLN A 17 2.38 3.80 -26.01
CA GLN A 17 2.95 2.56 -25.49
C GLN A 17 2.06 1.98 -24.38
N THR A 18 2.00 0.65 -24.32
CA THR A 18 1.38 -0.06 -23.20
C THR A 18 2.42 -0.25 -22.10
N HIS A 19 2.03 0.09 -20.88
CA HIS A 19 2.85 -0.04 -19.69
C HIS A 19 2.28 -1.13 -18.79
N LEU A 20 3.18 -1.93 -18.23
CA LEU A 20 2.88 -2.87 -17.16
C LEU A 20 3.56 -2.39 -15.89
N CYS A 21 2.77 -2.00 -14.90
CA CYS A 21 3.23 -1.71 -13.54
C CYS A 21 2.90 -2.89 -12.62
N GLN A 22 3.90 -3.36 -11.87
CA GLN A 22 3.75 -4.39 -10.84
C GLN A 22 4.28 -3.88 -9.52
N SER A 23 3.43 -3.89 -8.49
CA SER A 23 3.79 -3.54 -7.12
C SER A 23 3.55 -4.75 -6.24
N HIS A 24 4.56 -5.17 -5.46
CA HIS A 24 4.45 -6.37 -4.64
C HIS A 24 5.10 -6.21 -3.27
N GLY A 25 4.54 -6.90 -2.27
CA GLY A 25 5.06 -6.92 -0.91
C GLY A 25 5.07 -8.33 -0.34
N VAL A 26 6.16 -8.69 0.35
CA VAL A 26 6.32 -9.99 1.01
C VAL A 26 6.57 -9.76 2.50
N PHE A 27 5.59 -10.11 3.34
CA PHE A 27 5.63 -9.86 4.78
C PHE A 27 5.74 -11.18 5.55
N LYS A 28 6.75 -11.29 6.42
CA LYS A 28 6.99 -12.47 7.26
C LYS A 28 6.73 -12.12 8.73
N GLY A 29 6.11 -13.05 9.46
CA GLY A 29 5.99 -12.92 10.91
C GLY A 29 7.31 -13.32 11.59
N SER A 30 7.51 -12.88 12.83
CA SER A 30 8.77 -13.07 13.56
C SER A 30 8.91 -14.44 14.25
N GLY A 31 8.01 -15.39 13.98
CA GLY A 31 8.06 -16.76 14.53
C GLY A 31 7.37 -16.93 15.89
N SER A 32 6.89 -15.86 16.52
CA SER A 32 5.98 -15.92 17.67
C SER A 32 4.52 -16.01 17.22
N SER A 33 3.67 -16.68 17.99
CA SER A 33 2.21 -16.74 17.75
C SER A 33 1.52 -15.38 17.79
N THR A 34 2.13 -14.39 18.47
CA THR A 34 1.56 -13.04 18.62
C THR A 34 1.92 -12.10 17.47
N THR A 35 3.12 -12.22 16.90
CA THR A 35 3.62 -11.28 15.87
C THR A 35 3.64 -11.94 14.50
N THR A 36 2.44 -12.21 13.99
CA THR A 36 2.26 -12.79 12.66
C THR A 36 2.32 -11.71 11.57
N ALA A 37 2.56 -12.12 10.33
CA ALA A 37 2.47 -11.22 9.17
C ALA A 37 1.07 -10.58 9.06
N MET A 38 0.01 -11.32 9.44
CA MET A 38 -1.36 -10.80 9.44
C MET A 38 -1.58 -9.77 10.56
N ALA A 39 -1.11 -10.07 11.78
CA ALA A 39 -1.26 -9.15 12.90
C ALA A 39 -0.58 -7.79 12.63
N THR A 40 0.60 -7.82 12.02
CA THR A 40 1.35 -6.61 11.66
C THR A 40 0.71 -5.84 10.50
N THR A 41 0.41 -6.50 9.38
CA THR A 41 -0.17 -5.84 8.19
C THR A 41 -1.61 -5.36 8.38
N VAL A 42 -2.35 -5.90 9.35
CA VAL A 42 -3.72 -5.44 9.67
C VAL A 42 -3.73 -4.46 10.85
N GLY A 43 -2.97 -4.77 11.91
CA GLY A 43 -3.00 -4.01 13.17
C GLY A 43 -2.25 -2.68 13.09
N LEU A 44 -1.12 -2.63 12.39
CA LEU A 44 -0.32 -1.39 12.28
C LEU A 44 -1.06 -0.27 11.53
N PRO A 45 -1.67 -0.49 10.35
CA PRO A 45 -2.45 0.55 9.68
C PRO A 45 -3.59 1.09 10.55
N LEU A 46 -4.27 0.20 11.30
CA LEU A 46 -5.34 0.60 12.24
C LEU A 46 -4.80 1.48 13.37
N ALA A 47 -3.71 1.05 14.02
CA ALA A 47 -3.10 1.79 15.13
C ALA A 47 -2.62 3.18 14.68
N ILE A 48 -2.00 3.26 13.50
CA ILE A 48 -1.55 4.52 12.90
C ILE A 48 -2.75 5.42 12.60
N GLY A 49 -3.79 4.91 11.93
CA GLY A 49 -5.01 5.67 11.63
C GLY A 49 -5.70 6.20 12.89
N CYS A 50 -5.85 5.36 13.93
CA CYS A 50 -6.38 5.78 15.23
C CYS A 50 -5.53 6.90 15.86
N ARG A 51 -4.21 6.77 15.84
CA ARG A 51 -3.28 7.78 16.38
C ARG A 51 -3.40 9.10 15.63
N LEU A 52 -3.40 9.08 14.29
CA LEU A 52 -3.55 10.28 13.45
C LEU A 52 -4.90 10.96 13.67
N LEU A 53 -5.98 10.19 13.86
CA LEU A 53 -7.30 10.70 14.20
C LEU A 53 -7.30 11.41 15.56
N LEU A 54 -6.74 10.78 16.60
CA LEU A 54 -6.65 11.35 17.94
C LEU A 54 -5.76 12.60 17.99
N GLN A 55 -4.75 12.69 17.13
CA GLN A 55 -3.89 13.87 16.97
C GLN A 55 -4.55 15.01 16.16
N GLY A 56 -5.77 14.81 15.65
CA GLY A 56 -6.45 15.78 14.80
C GLY A 56 -5.82 15.96 13.41
N ARG A 57 -4.98 15.01 12.98
CA ARG A 57 -4.35 15.01 11.63
C ARG A 57 -5.27 14.44 10.55
N ILE A 58 -6.36 13.79 10.95
CA ILE A 58 -7.46 13.35 10.09
C ILE A 58 -8.64 14.29 10.32
N SER A 59 -9.01 15.02 9.27
CA SER A 59 -10.02 16.10 9.33
C SER A 59 -11.39 15.66 8.77
N GLU A 60 -11.39 14.54 8.08
CA GLU A 60 -12.52 13.91 7.43
C GLU A 60 -13.59 13.53 8.47
N ARG A 61 -14.85 13.57 8.04
CA ARG A 61 -16.02 13.32 8.89
C ARG A 61 -16.95 12.33 8.20
N GLY A 62 -17.73 11.59 9.00
CA GLY A 62 -18.61 10.54 8.51
C GLY A 62 -17.93 9.17 8.42
N VAL A 63 -18.48 8.28 7.60
CA VAL A 63 -17.93 6.94 7.37
C VAL A 63 -17.01 7.02 6.15
N VAL A 64 -15.70 6.89 6.39
CA VAL A 64 -14.67 7.13 5.37
C VAL A 64 -13.77 5.91 5.27
N ILE A 65 -13.44 5.55 4.03
CA ILE A 65 -12.44 4.53 3.70
C ILE A 65 -11.14 5.23 3.22
N PRO A 66 -9.96 4.62 3.40
CA PRO A 66 -8.67 5.25 3.13
C PRO A 66 -8.32 5.29 1.63
N THR A 67 -9.17 5.91 0.81
CA THR A 67 -9.00 6.04 -0.65
C THR A 67 -8.56 7.43 -1.09
N ILE A 68 -8.39 8.36 -0.16
CA ILE A 68 -7.95 9.74 -0.43
C ILE A 68 -6.51 9.97 0.07
N PRO A 69 -5.72 10.83 -0.61
CA PRO A 69 -4.31 11.04 -0.28
C PRO A 69 -4.06 11.47 1.16
N SER A 70 -4.89 12.38 1.68
CA SER A 70 -4.81 12.88 3.06
C SER A 70 -4.88 11.78 4.13
N LEU A 71 -5.47 10.63 3.80
CA LEU A 71 -5.51 9.46 4.66
C LEU A 71 -4.38 8.48 4.36
N TYR A 72 -4.25 8.03 3.11
CA TYR A 72 -3.34 6.92 2.82
C TYR A 72 -1.87 7.33 2.85
N GLU A 73 -1.50 8.56 2.44
CA GLU A 73 -0.11 9.02 2.40
C GLU A 73 0.56 8.96 3.79
N PRO A 74 0.02 9.61 4.85
CA PRO A 74 0.66 9.57 6.16
C PRO A 74 0.67 8.17 6.79
N ILE A 75 -0.29 7.32 6.43
CA ILE A 75 -0.34 5.93 6.91
C ILE A 75 0.76 5.12 6.22
N LEU A 76 0.91 5.23 4.90
CA LEU A 76 1.92 4.50 4.11
C LEU A 76 3.33 4.94 4.48
N ASP A 77 3.57 6.24 4.69
CA ASP A 77 4.87 6.77 5.10
C ASP A 77 5.34 6.17 6.44
N GLU A 78 4.42 6.07 7.41
CA GLU A 78 4.74 5.48 8.70
C GLU A 78 4.88 3.95 8.62
N LEU A 79 4.05 3.28 7.83
CA LEU A 79 4.20 1.84 7.56
C LEU A 79 5.56 1.52 6.93
N ALA A 80 6.07 2.35 6.03
CA ALA A 80 7.39 2.20 5.44
C ALA A 80 8.49 2.25 6.51
N SER A 81 8.38 3.15 7.50
CA SER A 81 9.31 3.23 8.64
C SER A 81 9.30 1.97 9.53
N LEU A 82 8.21 1.20 9.49
CA LEU A 82 8.03 -0.06 10.23
C LEU A 82 8.37 -1.29 9.37
N GLY A 83 8.93 -1.09 8.18
CA GLY A 83 9.34 -2.17 7.27
C GLY A 83 8.20 -2.78 6.45
N ILE A 84 7.04 -2.12 6.39
CA ILE A 84 5.95 -2.48 5.48
C ILE A 84 6.07 -1.61 4.23
N THR A 85 6.78 -2.13 3.23
CA THR A 85 7.01 -1.47 1.94
C THR A 85 6.61 -2.39 0.79
N PHE A 86 6.35 -1.79 -0.37
CA PHE A 86 6.08 -2.49 -1.61
C PHE A 86 7.18 -2.15 -2.61
N ASP A 87 7.64 -3.16 -3.34
CA ASP A 87 8.58 -3.04 -4.44
C ASP A 87 7.80 -2.89 -5.74
N GLU A 88 7.97 -1.74 -6.41
CA GLU A 88 7.29 -1.39 -7.65
C GLU A 88 8.25 -1.40 -8.84
N HIS A 89 7.80 -2.02 -9.93
CA HIS A 89 8.50 -2.07 -11.21
C HIS A 89 7.55 -1.75 -12.35
N THR A 90 7.96 -0.84 -13.22
CA THR A 90 7.26 -0.52 -14.47
C THR A 90 8.07 -1.00 -15.66
N SER A 91 7.44 -1.73 -16.58
CA SER A 91 8.01 -2.12 -17.86
C SER A 91 7.12 -1.66 -19.00
N VAL A 92 7.72 -1.41 -20.16
CA VAL A 92 6.98 -1.18 -21.39
C VAL A 92 6.72 -2.53 -22.04
N THR A 93 5.45 -2.85 -22.27
CA THR A 93 5.05 -3.97 -23.10
C THR A 93 4.79 -3.45 -24.52
N ARG A 94 5.44 -4.06 -25.51
CA ARG A 94 4.95 -3.92 -26.89
C ARG A 94 3.58 -4.57 -26.91
N GLY A 95 2.55 -3.78 -27.20
CA GLY A 95 1.20 -4.29 -27.44
C GLY A 95 1.22 -5.40 -28.50
N PRO A 96 0.16 -6.23 -28.59
CA PRO A 96 0.14 -7.41 -29.43
C PRO A 96 -0.04 -7.04 -30.91
N PHE A 97 0.95 -6.40 -31.55
CA PHE A 97 1.14 -6.35 -33.01
C PHE A 97 2.62 -6.14 -33.35
#